data_AF-F7SCB4-F1
#
_entry.id   AF-F7SCB4-F1
#
_cell.length_a   1.000
_cell.length_b   1.000
_cell.length_c   1.000
_cell.angle_alpha   90.00
_cell.angle_beta   90.00
_cell.angle_gamma   90.00
#
_symmetry.space_group_name_H-M   'P 1'
#
loop_
_entity.id
_entity.type
_entity.pdbx_description
1 polymer ?
#
loop_
_entity_poly.entity_id
_entity_poly.type
_entity_poly.pdbx_seq_one_letter_code
_entity_poly.pdbx_strand_id
1 'polypeptide(L)'
;MHVGDQSSSRRNATHQNNLTGTLEIDTGKAFGLQGGTFHVSGLQIHGQSLSGPYLDNRQAANGNEAEDTTRLWELWYDQAFLGGKFDIKVGQQSIDNEFMVSQYSSLFVNTMAGWPLIPSDDLYGGGPAYPLASLGVRVQAKSTDNITVLAGVFDDNPGGGAFDDDAQELDKNGAKFNLNTGALFIVELQYAT
;
A
#
# COMPACT_ATOMS: atom_id res chain seq x y z
N MET A 1 34.02 9.38 -47.07
CA MET A 1 34.68 9.04 -45.80
C MET A 1 34.39 10.20 -44.85
N HIS A 2 33.69 10.11 -43.73
CA HIS A 2 33.02 9.04 -43.01
C HIS A 2 32.05 9.75 -42.03
N VAL A 3 30.78 9.33 -42.06
CA VAL A 3 29.85 9.20 -40.92
C VAL A 3 29.66 10.38 -39.95
N GLY A 4 28.51 11.05 -40.10
CA GLY A 4 27.67 11.41 -38.95
C GLY A 4 26.48 10.46 -38.97
N ASP A 5 26.37 9.57 -37.98
CA ASP A 5 25.17 8.76 -37.77
C ASP A 5 24.56 9.16 -36.42
N GLN A 6 23.29 9.53 -36.48
CA GLN A 6 22.51 9.95 -35.33
C GLN A 6 22.16 8.71 -34.51
N SER A 7 22.41 8.79 -33.21
CA SER A 7 21.95 7.79 -32.25
C SER A 7 20.44 7.60 -32.36
N SER A 8 20.02 6.48 -32.96
CA SER A 8 18.63 6.06 -33.00
C SER A 8 18.17 5.71 -31.58
N SER A 9 17.43 6.61 -30.93
CA SER A 9 16.73 6.28 -29.70
C SER A 9 15.60 5.30 -30.04
N ARG A 10 15.78 4.02 -29.70
CA ARG A 10 14.68 3.04 -29.74
C ARG A 10 13.65 3.43 -28.67
N ARG A 11 12.53 4.02 -29.09
CA ARG A 11 11.34 4.14 -28.23
C ARG A 11 10.67 2.77 -28.14
N ASN A 12 11.04 1.96 -27.16
CA ASN A 12 10.24 0.83 -26.76
C ASN A 12 9.14 1.35 -25.83
N ALA A 13 7.87 1.14 -26.18
CA ALA A 13 6.75 1.37 -25.27
C ALA A 13 6.68 0.17 -24.32
N THR A 14 7.01 0.37 -23.05
CA THR A 14 6.70 -0.60 -21.99
C THR A 14 5.29 -0.33 -21.50
N HIS A 15 4.52 -1.39 -21.31
CA HIS A 15 3.16 -1.35 -20.77
C HIS A 15 3.12 -2.30 -19.58
N GLN A 16 2.68 -1.80 -18.42
CA GLN A 16 2.38 -2.60 -17.25
C GLN A 16 0.87 -2.53 -16.99
N ASN A 17 0.25 -3.69 -16.90
CA ASN A 17 -1.15 -3.83 -16.52
C ASN A 17 -1.23 -4.27 -15.05
N ASN A 18 -2.17 -3.69 -14.32
CA ASN A 18 -2.45 -4.07 -12.94
C ASN A 18 -3.93 -4.42 -12.78
N LEU A 19 -4.22 -5.61 -12.29
CA LEU A 19 -5.55 -6.10 -11.98
C LEU A 19 -5.65 -6.36 -10.47
N THR A 20 -6.60 -5.70 -9.81
CA THR A 20 -6.92 -5.94 -8.40
C THR A 20 -8.20 -6.76 -8.28
N GLY A 21 -8.11 -7.89 -7.60
CA GLY A 21 -9.28 -8.67 -7.18
C GLY A 21 -9.56 -8.46 -5.70
N THR A 22 -10.81 -8.17 -5.32
CA THR A 22 -11.20 -7.89 -3.94
C THR A 22 -12.42 -8.72 -3.54
N LEU A 23 -12.39 -9.24 -2.31
CA LEU A 23 -13.51 -9.87 -1.61
C LEU A 23 -13.74 -9.16 -0.27
N GLU A 24 -14.97 -8.73 -0.04
CA GLU A 24 -15.39 -8.16 1.24
C GLU A 24 -16.58 -8.93 1.82
N ILE A 25 -16.52 -9.18 3.12
CA ILE A 25 -17.53 -9.90 3.87
C ILE A 25 -18.08 -9.00 4.97
N ASP A 26 -19.37 -8.71 4.88
CA ASP A 26 -20.16 -8.10 5.96
C ASP A 26 -20.41 -9.16 7.04
N THR A 27 -19.72 -9.03 8.18
CA THR A 27 -19.80 -10.02 9.27
C THR A 27 -21.13 -9.97 10.02
N GLY A 28 -21.87 -8.87 9.91
CA GLY A 28 -23.22 -8.74 10.44
C GLY A 28 -24.19 -9.64 9.67
N LYS A 29 -24.08 -9.67 8.35
CA LYS A 29 -24.85 -10.57 7.49
C LYS A 29 -24.37 -12.02 7.54
N ALA A 30 -23.06 -12.24 7.59
CA ALA A 30 -22.49 -13.59 7.52
C ALA A 30 -22.58 -14.35 8.86
N PHE A 31 -22.29 -13.68 9.97
CA PHE A 31 -22.11 -14.32 11.29
C PHE A 31 -22.88 -13.62 12.42
N GLY A 32 -23.63 -12.56 12.13
CA GLY A 32 -24.39 -11.80 13.13
C GLY A 32 -23.57 -10.76 13.91
N LEU A 33 -22.28 -10.61 13.64
CA LEU A 33 -21.40 -9.64 14.30
C LEU A 33 -21.55 -8.26 13.65
N GLN A 34 -22.31 -7.38 14.30
CA GLN A 34 -22.63 -6.07 13.72
C GLN A 34 -21.40 -5.16 13.64
N GLY A 35 -21.29 -4.41 12.54
CA GLY A 35 -20.25 -3.40 12.34
C GLY A 35 -18.88 -3.95 11.92
N GLY A 36 -18.74 -5.25 11.69
CA GLY A 36 -17.48 -5.83 11.24
C GLY A 36 -17.41 -6.09 9.73
N THR A 37 -16.25 -5.82 9.14
CA THR A 37 -15.92 -6.09 7.74
C THR A 37 -14.63 -6.90 7.66
N PHE A 38 -14.65 -7.99 6.91
CA PHE A 38 -13.43 -8.74 6.56
C PHE A 38 -13.10 -8.49 5.08
N HIS A 39 -11.85 -8.16 4.80
CA HIS A 39 -11.39 -7.78 3.47
C HIS A 39 -10.18 -8.64 3.05
N VAL A 40 -10.22 -9.09 1.80
CA VAL A 40 -9.10 -9.74 1.13
C VAL A 40 -8.95 -9.14 -0.26
N SER A 41 -7.74 -8.72 -0.62
CA SER A 41 -7.43 -8.29 -1.98
C SER A 41 -6.11 -8.86 -2.47
N GLY A 42 -6.00 -9.04 -3.78
CA GLY A 42 -4.79 -9.48 -4.44
C GLY A 42 -4.54 -8.69 -5.71
N LEU A 43 -3.26 -8.53 -6.04
CA LEU A 43 -2.78 -7.86 -7.24
C LEU A 43 -2.28 -8.91 -8.22
N GLN A 44 -2.64 -8.74 -9.48
CA GLN A 44 -2.01 -9.41 -10.61
C GLN A 44 -1.41 -8.35 -11.52
N ILE A 45 -0.08 -8.31 -11.54
CA ILE A 45 0.74 -7.35 -12.26
C ILE A 45 1.38 -8.10 -13.42
N HIS A 46 1.16 -7.63 -14.64
CA HIS A 46 1.70 -8.22 -15.87
C HIS A 46 2.23 -7.12 -16.81
N GLY A 47 3.51 -7.19 -17.18
CA GLY A 47 4.20 -6.27 -18.07
C GLY A 47 5.59 -5.87 -17.56
N GLN A 48 6.49 -5.50 -18.49
CA GLN A 48 7.83 -5.05 -18.09
C GLN A 48 7.79 -3.68 -17.44
N SER A 49 8.47 -3.55 -16.29
CA SER A 49 8.75 -2.27 -15.66
C SER A 49 9.48 -1.32 -16.63
N LEU A 50 9.10 -0.04 -16.63
CA LEU A 50 9.75 1.07 -17.33
C LEU A 50 11.25 1.18 -16.99
N SER A 51 11.64 0.79 -15.77
CA SER A 51 13.02 0.89 -15.29
C SER A 51 13.92 -0.30 -15.67
N GLY A 52 13.35 -1.47 -16.00
CA GLY A 52 14.06 -2.76 -16.06
C GLY A 52 15.30 -2.86 -16.99
N PRO A 53 15.36 -2.21 -18.17
CA PRO A 53 16.55 -2.31 -19.02
C PRO A 53 17.47 -1.07 -19.01
N TYR A 54 17.06 0.07 -18.44
CA TYR A 54 17.73 1.36 -18.73
C TYR A 54 18.01 2.26 -17.53
N LEU A 55 17.53 1.94 -16.33
CA LEU A 55 17.79 2.74 -15.15
C LEU A 55 18.31 1.84 -14.04
N ASP A 56 19.57 2.08 -13.67
CA ASP A 56 20.35 1.40 -12.64
C ASP A 56 19.57 1.33 -11.31
N ASN A 57 18.76 0.26 -11.14
CA ASN A 57 18.15 -0.38 -9.97
C ASN A 57 17.76 0.42 -8.70
N ARG A 58 17.81 1.75 -8.70
CA ARG A 58 17.60 2.60 -7.53
C ARG A 58 16.26 3.34 -7.54
N GLN A 59 15.54 3.31 -8.66
CA GLN A 59 14.21 3.93 -8.77
C GLN A 59 13.07 2.91 -8.54
N ALA A 60 13.30 1.62 -8.83
CA ALA A 60 12.34 0.55 -8.55
C ALA A 60 12.27 0.19 -7.06
N ALA A 61 13.35 0.41 -6.31
CA ALA A 61 13.39 0.25 -4.86
C ALA A 61 12.53 1.29 -4.10
N ASN A 62 12.17 2.41 -4.74
CA ASN A 62 11.49 3.55 -4.10
C ASN A 62 9.94 3.48 -4.19
N GLY A 63 9.36 2.28 -4.20
CA GLY A 63 7.90 2.07 -4.12
C GLY A 63 7.07 2.53 -5.33
N ASN A 64 7.66 3.15 -6.35
CA ASN A 64 6.93 3.72 -7.49
C ASN A 64 6.62 2.72 -8.62
N GLU A 65 7.21 1.53 -8.58
CA GLU A 65 7.04 0.53 -9.63
C GLU A 65 6.96 -0.88 -9.03
N ALA A 66 5.92 -1.63 -9.41
CA ALA A 66 5.70 -2.96 -8.91
C ALA A 66 6.26 -4.02 -9.85
N GLU A 67 6.80 -5.09 -9.29
CA GLU A 67 7.30 -6.22 -10.07
C GLU A 67 6.14 -7.07 -10.63
N ASP A 68 6.39 -7.72 -11.76
CA ASP A 68 5.46 -8.70 -12.35
C ASP A 68 5.22 -9.87 -11.40
N THR A 69 3.99 -9.99 -10.91
CA THR A 69 3.65 -10.98 -9.88
C THR A 69 2.14 -11.16 -9.75
N THR A 70 1.74 -12.24 -9.09
CA THR A 70 0.43 -12.34 -8.43
C THR A 70 0.68 -12.39 -6.94
N ARG A 71 0.23 -11.38 -6.20
CA ARG A 71 0.48 -11.28 -4.75
C ARG A 71 -0.78 -10.91 -3.96
N LEU A 72 -0.81 -11.35 -2.70
CA LEU A 72 -1.75 -10.82 -1.72
C LEU A 72 -1.43 -9.34 -1.52
N TRP A 73 -2.48 -8.52 -1.50
CA TRP A 73 -2.37 -7.09 -1.27
C TRP A 73 -2.78 -6.79 0.16
N GLU A 74 -4.07 -6.84 0.44
CA GLU A 74 -4.59 -6.61 1.78
C GLU A 74 -5.31 -7.84 2.32
N LEU A 75 -5.17 -8.05 3.63
CA LEU A 75 -5.89 -9.07 4.39
C LEU A 75 -6.12 -8.52 5.79
N TRP A 76 -7.30 -7.96 6.04
CA TRP A 76 -7.60 -7.32 7.31
C TRP A 76 -9.05 -7.53 7.75
N TYR A 77 -9.25 -7.31 9.04
CA TYR A 77 -10.55 -7.22 9.67
C TYR A 77 -10.70 -5.85 10.32
N ASP A 78 -11.83 -5.19 10.08
CA ASP A 78 -12.20 -3.91 10.68
C ASP A 78 -13.50 -4.07 11.48
N GLN A 79 -13.50 -3.58 12.72
CA GLN A 79 -14.67 -3.56 13.59
C GLN A 79 -15.03 -2.12 13.95
N ALA A 80 -16.18 -1.68 13.50
CA ALA A 80 -16.78 -0.42 13.89
C ALA A 80 -17.58 -0.55 15.19
N PHE A 81 -17.53 0.50 16.00
CA PHE A 81 -18.21 0.68 17.27
C PHE A 81 -18.96 2.01 17.28
N LEU A 82 -19.85 2.19 18.27
CA LEU A 82 -20.55 3.47 18.52
C LEU A 82 -21.26 4.03 17.28
N GLY A 83 -21.81 3.16 16.43
CA GLY A 83 -22.45 3.56 15.18
C GLY A 83 -21.49 4.12 14.12
N GLY A 84 -20.24 3.67 14.10
CA GLY A 84 -19.22 4.10 13.14
C GLY A 84 -18.47 5.38 13.52
N LYS A 85 -18.46 5.72 14.82
CA LYS A 85 -17.66 6.84 15.36
C LYS A 85 -16.26 6.42 15.79
N PHE A 86 -16.06 5.14 15.99
CA PHE A 86 -14.79 4.55 16.39
C PHE A 86 -14.66 3.19 15.72
N ASP A 87 -13.48 2.87 15.21
CA ASP A 87 -13.21 1.57 14.61
C ASP A 87 -11.76 1.14 14.81
N ILE A 88 -11.55 -0.17 14.79
CA ILE A 88 -10.25 -0.82 14.94
C ILE A 88 -10.08 -1.79 13.78
N LYS A 89 -9.02 -1.59 13.01
CA LYS A 89 -8.60 -2.48 11.92
C LYS A 89 -7.31 -3.19 12.27
N VAL A 90 -7.28 -4.48 12.01
CA VAL A 90 -6.15 -5.37 12.28
C VAL A 90 -5.91 -6.27 11.09
N GLY A 91 -4.65 -6.39 10.68
CA GLY A 91 -4.23 -7.29 9.62
C GLY A 91 -3.19 -6.67 8.72
N GLN A 92 -2.99 -7.25 7.55
CA GLN A 92 -2.12 -6.73 6.52
C GLN A 92 -2.87 -5.68 5.71
N GLN A 93 -2.36 -4.46 5.72
CA GLN A 93 -3.06 -3.28 5.23
C GLN A 93 -2.08 -2.28 4.63
N SER A 94 -2.56 -1.54 3.65
CA SER A 94 -1.83 -0.43 3.06
C SER A 94 -2.29 0.89 3.69
N ILE A 95 -1.36 1.74 4.09
CA ILE A 95 -1.66 3.02 4.76
C ILE A 95 -1.85 4.17 3.79
N ASP A 96 -1.49 4.00 2.52
CA ASP A 96 -1.56 5.00 1.44
C ASP A 96 -2.98 5.44 1.06
N ASN A 97 -3.99 4.66 1.44
CA ASN A 97 -5.41 4.98 1.23
C ASN A 97 -6.09 5.61 2.46
N GLU A 98 -5.44 5.61 3.64
CA GLU A 98 -6.04 6.12 4.88
C GLU A 98 -5.29 7.32 5.47
N PHE A 99 -3.97 7.37 5.32
CA PHE A 99 -3.11 8.42 5.84
C PHE A 99 -2.59 9.31 4.70
N MET A 100 -2.44 10.59 4.98
CA MET A 100 -1.95 11.62 4.06
C MET A 100 -2.82 11.76 2.79
N VAL A 101 -4.10 11.39 2.90
CA VAL A 101 -5.11 11.47 1.85
C VAL A 101 -6.00 12.71 2.05
N SER A 102 -6.38 13.38 0.95
CA SER A 102 -7.35 14.47 1.00
C SER A 102 -8.76 13.95 1.28
N GLN A 103 -9.51 14.61 2.17
CA GLN A 103 -10.83 14.19 2.70
C GLN A 103 -11.93 13.86 1.68
N TYR A 104 -11.73 14.21 0.40
CA TYR A 104 -12.66 13.88 -0.68
C TYR A 104 -12.39 12.52 -1.34
N SER A 105 -11.34 11.80 -0.96
CA SER A 105 -10.99 10.49 -1.55
C SER A 105 -11.60 9.29 -0.80
N SER A 106 -12.07 9.45 0.44
CA SER A 106 -12.54 8.32 1.28
C SER A 106 -13.85 7.66 0.82
N LEU A 107 -14.54 8.25 -0.18
CA LEU A 107 -15.76 7.71 -0.79
C LEU A 107 -15.48 6.89 -2.07
N PHE A 108 -14.23 6.89 -2.57
CA PHE A 108 -13.85 6.17 -3.77
C PHE A 108 -12.55 5.39 -3.57
N VAL A 109 -12.72 4.08 -3.50
CA VAL A 109 -11.69 3.03 -3.43
C VAL A 109 -10.64 3.15 -4.54
N ASN A 110 -9.40 2.76 -4.21
CA ASN A 110 -8.24 2.47 -5.08
C ASN A 110 -7.54 3.67 -5.73
N THR A 111 -6.77 4.43 -4.95
CA THR A 111 -5.71 5.29 -5.52
C THR A 111 -4.35 4.77 -5.07
N MET A 112 -3.84 3.78 -5.80
CA MET A 112 -2.51 3.16 -5.63
C MET A 112 -1.33 4.12 -5.91
N ALA A 113 -1.57 5.42 -5.95
CA ALA A 113 -0.66 6.48 -6.34
C ALA A 113 -0.67 7.68 -5.35
N GLY A 114 -1.26 7.50 -4.16
CA GLY A 114 -1.42 8.57 -3.16
C GLY A 114 -0.24 8.78 -2.22
N TRP A 115 0.71 7.84 -2.16
CA TRP A 115 1.78 7.86 -1.16
C TRP A 115 2.83 8.95 -1.41
N PRO A 116 3.15 9.83 -0.45
CA PRO A 116 4.08 10.95 -0.67
C PRO A 116 5.54 10.53 -0.85
N LEU A 117 6.32 11.31 -1.61
CA LEU A 117 7.72 10.99 -1.93
C LEU A 117 8.65 10.87 -0.71
N ILE A 118 8.46 11.70 0.31
CA ILE A 118 9.34 11.70 1.50
C ILE A 118 9.29 10.35 2.24
N PRO A 119 8.13 9.83 2.66
CA PRO A 119 8.07 8.50 3.27
C PRO A 119 8.49 7.37 2.31
N SER A 120 8.30 7.52 1.00
CA SER A 120 8.80 6.53 0.02
C SER A 120 10.33 6.39 0.03
N ASP A 121 11.07 7.47 0.29
CA ASP A 121 12.54 7.45 0.30
C ASP A 121 13.12 7.16 1.70
N ASP A 122 12.40 7.50 2.77
CA ASP A 122 12.89 7.40 4.16
C ASP A 122 12.50 6.11 4.90
N LEU A 123 11.56 5.32 4.38
CA LEU A 123 11.07 4.07 4.99
C LEU A 123 11.61 2.83 4.28
N TYR A 124 11.77 1.72 5.03
CA TYR A 124 12.14 0.42 4.46
C TYR A 124 11.12 0.01 3.39
N GLY A 125 11.61 -0.24 2.16
CA GLY A 125 10.77 -0.60 1.03
C GLY A 125 9.69 0.44 0.66
N GLY A 126 9.84 1.70 1.08
CA GLY A 126 8.84 2.76 0.88
C GLY A 126 7.70 2.79 1.92
N GLY A 127 7.74 1.89 2.90
CA GLY A 127 6.74 1.75 3.95
C GLY A 127 5.53 0.89 3.55
N PRO A 128 4.49 0.81 4.41
CA PRO A 128 3.28 0.01 4.20
C PRO A 128 2.36 0.59 3.11
N ALA A 129 2.87 0.79 1.91
CA ALA A 129 2.17 1.42 0.79
C ALA A 129 2.33 0.56 -0.46
N TYR A 130 1.60 0.87 -1.53
CA TYR A 130 1.78 0.15 -2.79
C TYR A 130 3.27 0.06 -3.19
N PRO A 131 3.80 -1.13 -3.58
CA PRO A 131 3.13 -2.42 -3.77
C PRO A 131 3.32 -3.46 -2.64
N LEU A 132 3.67 -3.04 -1.42
CA LEU A 132 3.79 -3.91 -0.23
C LEU A 132 2.96 -3.39 0.96
N ALA A 133 1.92 -4.13 1.33
CA ALA A 133 1.19 -3.90 2.56
C ALA A 133 1.92 -4.55 3.74
N SER A 134 1.65 -4.11 4.98
CA SER A 134 2.26 -4.70 6.16
C SER A 134 1.24 -5.00 7.26
N LEU A 135 1.59 -5.94 8.15
CA LEU A 135 0.79 -6.20 9.33
C LEU A 135 0.74 -4.97 10.21
N GLY A 136 -0.44 -4.62 10.71
CA GLY A 136 -0.58 -3.54 11.67
C GLY A 136 -1.92 -3.52 12.37
N VAL A 137 -2.02 -2.56 13.28
CA VAL A 137 -3.26 -2.17 13.94
C VAL A 137 -3.47 -0.68 13.70
N ARG A 138 -4.69 -0.32 13.29
CA ARG A 138 -5.10 1.05 13.05
C ARG A 138 -6.36 1.34 13.84
N VAL A 139 -6.42 2.49 14.48
CA VAL A 139 -7.62 3.02 15.13
C VAL A 139 -8.03 4.32 14.46
N GLN A 140 -9.34 4.51 14.30
CA GLN A 140 -9.92 5.76 13.82
C GLN A 140 -11.03 6.20 14.77
N ALA A 141 -11.10 7.49 15.04
CA ALA A 141 -12.13 8.09 15.89
C ALA A 141 -12.61 9.44 15.34
N LYS A 142 -13.94 9.58 15.21
CA LYS A 142 -14.60 10.86 14.94
C LYS A 142 -14.79 11.61 16.25
N SER A 143 -13.90 12.56 16.53
CA SER A 143 -13.95 13.36 17.77
C SER A 143 -15.08 14.40 17.73
N THR A 144 -15.38 14.93 16.55
CA THR A 144 -16.53 15.82 16.27
C THR A 144 -17.04 15.53 14.87
N ASP A 145 -18.09 16.21 14.41
CA ASP A 145 -18.58 16.07 13.03
C ASP A 145 -17.54 16.52 11.98
N ASN A 146 -16.54 17.29 12.41
CA ASN A 146 -15.53 17.90 11.54
C ASN A 146 -14.11 17.41 11.82
N ILE A 147 -13.90 16.58 12.85
CA ILE A 147 -12.56 16.13 13.27
C ILE A 147 -12.52 14.62 13.33
N THR A 148 -11.63 14.04 12.54
CA THR A 148 -11.27 12.61 12.60
C THR A 148 -9.81 12.48 13.01
N VAL A 149 -9.53 11.57 13.94
CA VAL A 149 -8.17 11.22 14.35
C VAL A 149 -7.91 9.78 13.95
N LEU A 150 -6.76 9.55 13.30
CA LEU A 150 -6.26 8.24 12.94
C LEU A 150 -4.93 8.01 13.64
N ALA A 151 -4.72 6.79 14.12
CA ALA A 151 -3.43 6.37 14.64
C ALA A 151 -3.20 4.90 14.29
N GLY A 152 -1.97 4.54 13.98
CA GLY A 152 -1.64 3.16 13.68
C GLY A 152 -0.21 2.79 14.02
N VAL A 153 -0.02 1.49 14.19
CA VAL A 153 1.27 0.84 14.39
C VAL A 153 1.36 -0.30 13.39
N PHE A 154 2.40 -0.28 12.58
CA PHE A 154 2.59 -1.21 11.47
C PHE A 154 3.98 -1.81 11.54
N ASP A 155 4.15 -3.01 11.00
CA ASP A 155 5.48 -3.52 10.68
C ASP A 155 6.15 -2.58 9.68
N ASP A 156 7.36 -2.11 10.01
CA ASP A 156 8.08 -1.10 9.22
C ASP A 156 8.82 -1.69 8.01
N ASN A 157 9.08 -2.99 8.02
CA ASN A 157 9.86 -3.70 7.01
C ASN A 157 9.21 -5.06 6.67
N PRO A 158 8.10 -5.06 5.89
CA PRO A 158 7.33 -6.27 5.59
C PRO A 158 8.16 -7.31 4.82
N GLY A 159 8.98 -6.85 3.86
CA GLY A 159 9.92 -7.69 3.13
C GLY A 159 10.95 -8.34 4.05
N GLY A 160 11.44 -7.63 5.06
CA GLY A 160 12.43 -8.11 6.02
C GLY A 160 13.80 -8.28 5.38
N GLY A 161 14.81 -7.54 5.85
CA GLY A 161 16.13 -7.52 5.22
C GLY A 161 16.89 -6.25 5.60
N ALA A 162 18.03 -6.02 4.94
CA ALA A 162 18.72 -4.74 5.02
C ALA A 162 17.90 -3.63 4.33
N PHE A 163 18.18 -2.37 4.65
CA PHE A 163 17.44 -1.21 4.11
C PHE A 163 17.50 -1.13 2.58
N ASP A 164 18.63 -1.51 1.98
CA ASP A 164 18.86 -1.45 0.53
C ASP A 164 18.40 -2.73 -0.22
N ASP A 165 17.86 -3.73 0.48
CA ASP A 165 17.35 -4.95 -0.17
C ASP A 165 16.03 -4.66 -0.91
N ASP A 166 15.80 -5.36 -2.02
CA ASP A 166 14.52 -5.29 -2.72
C ASP A 166 13.43 -6.02 -1.91
N ALA A 167 12.56 -5.24 -1.28
CA ALA A 167 11.49 -5.76 -0.43
C ALA A 167 10.47 -6.61 -1.22
N GLN A 168 10.29 -6.36 -2.52
CA GLN A 168 9.35 -7.13 -3.36
C GLN A 168 9.90 -8.52 -3.67
N GLU A 169 11.22 -8.65 -3.83
CA GLU A 169 11.89 -9.94 -3.97
C GLU A 169 11.91 -10.74 -2.66
N LEU A 170 11.92 -10.05 -1.52
CA LEU A 170 11.89 -10.66 -0.19
C LEU A 170 10.48 -11.11 0.24
N ASP A 171 9.42 -10.50 -0.32
CA ASP A 171 8.01 -10.88 -0.16
C ASP A 171 7.26 -10.96 -1.52
N LYS A 172 7.69 -11.91 -2.36
CA LYS A 172 7.18 -12.05 -3.74
C LYS A 172 5.66 -12.23 -3.83
N ASN A 173 5.07 -12.91 -2.84
CA ASN A 173 3.66 -13.28 -2.84
C ASN A 173 2.79 -12.42 -1.91
N GLY A 174 3.37 -11.43 -1.22
CA GLY A 174 2.65 -10.54 -0.30
C GLY A 174 2.09 -11.26 0.91
N ALA A 175 2.58 -12.46 1.24
CA ALA A 175 2.06 -13.28 2.34
C ALA A 175 3.10 -13.47 3.45
N LYS A 176 4.18 -12.68 3.43
CA LYS A 176 5.16 -12.63 4.50
C LYS A 176 4.61 -11.76 5.63
N PHE A 177 3.76 -12.36 6.45
CA PHE A 177 3.20 -11.77 7.67
C PHE A 177 4.29 -11.57 8.74
N ASN A 178 5.15 -10.57 8.54
CA ASN A 178 6.32 -10.30 9.35
C ASN A 178 5.96 -9.47 10.60
N LEU A 179 6.57 -9.83 11.73
CA LEU A 179 6.47 -9.14 13.03
C LEU A 179 7.82 -9.14 13.77
N ASN A 180 8.91 -9.57 13.12
CA ASN A 180 10.23 -9.70 13.73
C ASN A 180 11.16 -8.53 13.38
N THR A 181 10.59 -7.46 12.84
CA THR A 181 11.23 -6.23 12.39
C THR A 181 10.83 -5.07 13.30
N GLY A 182 11.09 -3.82 12.88
CA GLY A 182 10.72 -2.65 13.66
C GLY A 182 9.24 -2.31 13.54
N ALA A 183 8.86 -1.17 14.09
CA ALA A 183 7.48 -0.70 14.07
C ALA A 183 7.42 0.75 13.59
N LEU A 184 6.55 0.99 12.60
CA LEU A 184 6.18 2.31 12.13
C LEU A 184 4.99 2.81 12.95
N PHE A 185 5.15 3.96 13.60
CA PHE A 185 4.07 4.67 14.29
C PHE A 185 3.65 5.88 13.47
N ILE A 186 2.35 6.02 13.23
CA ILE A 186 1.80 7.15 12.49
C ILE A 186 0.51 7.65 13.14
N VAL A 187 0.34 8.97 13.18
CA VAL A 187 -0.85 9.64 13.74
C VAL A 187 -1.22 10.79 12.82
N GLU A 188 -2.51 10.91 12.52
CA GLU A 188 -3.06 11.98 11.68
C GLU A 188 -4.32 12.58 12.29
N LEU A 189 -4.45 13.91 12.15
CA LEU A 189 -5.66 14.65 12.46
C LEU A 189 -6.21 15.23 11.15
N GLN A 190 -7.44 14.85 10.82
CA GLN A 190 -8.16 15.30 9.64
C GLN A 190 -9.26 16.28 10.07
N TYR A 191 -9.32 17.45 9.43
CA TYR A 191 -10.33 18.48 9.69
C TYR A 191 -11.17 18.83 8.44
N ALA A 192 -12.46 18.51 8.46
CA ALA A 192 -13.40 18.80 7.37
C ALA A 192 -14.24 20.04 7.66
N THR A 193 -14.37 20.93 6.66
CA THR A 193 -15.22 22.13 6.71
C THR A 193 -16.52 21.95 5.96
#